data_AF-A0ABD0T432-F1
#
_entry.id   AF-A0ABD0T432-F1
#
_cell.length_a   1.000
_cell.length_b   1.000
_cell.length_c   1.000
_cell.angle_alpha   90.00
_cell.angle_beta   90.00
_cell.angle_gamma   90.00
#
_symmetry.space_group_name_H-M   'P 1'
#
loop_
_entity.id
_entity.type
_entity.pdbx_description
1 polymer ?
#
loop_
_entity_poly.entity_id
_entity_poly.type
_entity_poly.pdbx_seq_one_letter_code
_entity_poly.pdbx_strand_id
1 'polypeptide(L)'
;MIQCKDNTSPLEVLIQSNSFKLQSLAHIILEQSPSKVKRSLEFGGEILKFFFGTLDADDARKYDAAISSCQKSEFQMYNLMKDNIHIVKSTINNFNSTIYKLNQNELKLNAQLNATNEILSQVTKTDNLLLYVSRINSLLNLIESSLLTISNLLDTTLNAILFSKLNILHPSVISPLNLYKELSQHSGHINKRLDFPVDLTIHNIHSLIDVSKLNSYFYNNKIVFVLQVPLITTDKYVAYKNIPLPTPHNESHYKTYALIQPSNAYIALSDDRIHYAMLDNLDSCKIISLDYSICEQPSIYSCIINPNCESRLLTEIITSLPSQCNAKLLFGDIDIWHKLKNNKWIFVQSNINKLTIKCDDDITDRSIIGTGFVKLSENCIGYSKTIQLHPTSSYSFIIKSPLDINFDITADDCCNKETFNKTLPHLSPISLSKINLDSLRYASHQMDNLENEINRIQNESHIVKYGTYYSTFTYILITCLFLFCFFKLYKCYKNRKINDSGCCIQIFNQCNNHKKIVKRKSKYSNSIEMTDISSGSDDDKKSVKSLPAFHLNHKSYDTLKKVDFVRSNRNLNF
;
A
#
# COMPACT_ATOMS: atom_id res chain seq x y z
N MET A 1 10.31 27.77 -64.91
CA MET A 1 9.27 27.20 -64.03
C MET A 1 9.76 25.98 -63.25
N ILE A 2 10.48 25.03 -63.88
CA ILE A 2 11.03 23.82 -63.22
C ILE A 2 12.04 24.16 -62.10
N GLN A 3 12.98 25.09 -62.35
CA GLN A 3 14.00 25.51 -61.36
C GLN A 3 13.44 26.18 -60.08
N CYS A 4 12.27 26.80 -60.12
CA CYS A 4 11.68 27.38 -58.91
C CYS A 4 11.04 26.30 -58.02
N LYS A 5 10.49 25.24 -58.62
CA LYS A 5 9.81 24.17 -57.89
C LYS A 5 10.79 23.32 -57.07
N ASP A 6 11.99 23.11 -57.60
CA ASP A 6 13.06 22.39 -56.88
C ASP A 6 13.60 23.20 -55.70
N ASN A 7 13.68 24.53 -55.81
CA ASN A 7 14.17 25.40 -54.73
C ASN A 7 13.14 25.65 -53.60
N THR A 8 11.84 25.48 -53.85
CA THR A 8 10.78 25.71 -52.83
C THR A 8 10.34 24.45 -52.09
N SER A 9 10.65 23.26 -52.63
CA SER A 9 10.29 21.96 -52.05
C SER A 9 10.77 21.77 -50.60
N PRO A 10 12.01 22.13 -50.21
CA PRO A 10 12.47 22.01 -48.83
C PRO A 10 11.67 22.87 -47.83
N LEU A 11 11.28 24.09 -48.24
CA LEU A 11 10.47 24.97 -47.41
C LEU A 11 9.06 24.41 -47.21
N GLU A 12 8.45 23.83 -48.25
CA GLU A 12 7.12 23.22 -48.17
C GLU A 12 7.11 22.05 -47.18
N VAL A 13 8.13 21.19 -47.22
CA VAL A 13 8.32 20.09 -46.25
C VAL A 13 8.51 20.62 -44.83
N LEU A 14 9.30 21.67 -44.64
CA LEU A 14 9.50 22.29 -43.32
C LEU A 14 8.21 22.91 -42.77
N ILE A 15 7.43 23.59 -43.60
CA ILE A 15 6.13 24.16 -43.22
C ILE A 15 5.16 23.05 -42.82
N GLN A 16 5.06 21.99 -43.62
CA GLN A 16 4.17 20.87 -43.33
C GLN A 16 4.58 20.14 -42.03
N SER A 17 5.88 19.92 -41.82
CA SER A 17 6.44 19.32 -40.61
C SER A 17 6.14 20.18 -39.37
N ASN A 18 6.41 21.49 -39.45
CA ASN A 18 6.11 22.43 -38.36
C ASN A 18 4.62 22.52 -38.06
N SER A 19 3.77 22.51 -39.09
CA SER A 19 2.31 22.48 -38.95
C SER A 19 1.84 21.25 -38.19
N PHE A 20 2.37 20.06 -38.52
CA PHE A 20 2.03 18.81 -37.82
C PHE A 20 2.48 18.83 -36.34
N LYS A 21 3.70 19.30 -36.06
CA LYS A 21 4.21 19.47 -34.69
C LYS A 21 3.36 20.45 -33.89
N LEU A 22 2.99 21.58 -34.50
CA LEU A 22 2.15 22.59 -33.88
C LEU A 22 0.73 22.08 -33.64
N GLN A 23 0.15 21.30 -34.56
CA GLN A 23 -1.14 20.66 -34.36
C GLN A 23 -1.12 19.69 -33.17
N SER A 24 -0.02 18.96 -33.00
CA SER A 24 0.20 18.06 -31.85
C SER A 24 0.20 18.82 -30.52
N LEU A 25 0.76 20.04 -30.49
CA LEU A 25 0.71 20.95 -29.33
C LEU A 25 -0.61 21.73 -29.22
N ALA A 26 -1.26 22.08 -30.33
CA ALA A 26 -2.48 22.88 -30.33
C ALA A 26 -3.66 22.09 -29.73
N HIS A 27 -3.70 20.77 -29.95
CA HIS A 27 -4.69 19.90 -29.30
C HIS A 27 -4.51 19.83 -27.77
N ILE A 28 -3.30 20.14 -27.26
CA ILE A 28 -3.03 20.28 -25.82
C ILE A 28 -3.55 21.64 -25.30
N ILE A 29 -3.49 22.68 -26.13
CA ILE A 29 -3.79 24.08 -25.74
C ILE A 29 -5.28 24.43 -25.91
N LEU A 30 -5.99 23.83 -26.88
CA LEU A 30 -7.33 24.24 -27.32
C LEU A 30 -8.51 23.67 -26.51
N GLU A 31 -8.30 22.75 -25.56
CA GLU A 31 -9.37 22.26 -24.67
C GLU A 31 -9.90 23.33 -23.67
N GLN A 32 -9.32 24.53 -23.63
CA GLN A 32 -9.71 25.62 -22.71
C GLN A 32 -10.33 26.86 -23.37
N SER A 33 -11.09 26.75 -24.46
CA SER A 33 -11.86 27.90 -24.96
C SER A 33 -13.06 28.24 -24.03
N PRO A 34 -13.33 29.53 -23.72
CA PRO A 34 -13.99 29.96 -22.49
C PRO A 34 -15.51 30.11 -22.64
N SER A 35 -16.27 29.01 -22.69
CA SER A 35 -17.73 29.16 -22.54
C SER A 35 -18.50 28.09 -21.78
N LYS A 36 -17.95 26.92 -21.43
CA LYS A 36 -18.69 25.92 -20.63
C LYS A 36 -17.78 25.05 -19.76
N VAL A 37 -17.35 25.55 -18.60
CA VAL A 37 -16.77 24.70 -17.55
C VAL A 37 -17.82 24.41 -16.49
N LYS A 38 -18.58 23.33 -16.67
CA LYS A 38 -19.29 22.67 -15.57
C LYS A 38 -18.36 21.61 -14.99
N ARG A 39 -17.58 21.97 -13.95
CA ARG A 39 -17.05 21.16 -12.82
C ARG A 39 -16.46 19.74 -13.03
N SER A 40 -16.36 19.21 -14.25
CA SER A 40 -15.85 17.85 -14.53
C SER A 40 -14.70 17.82 -15.54
N LEU A 41 -14.22 19.00 -15.96
CA LEU A 41 -13.26 19.16 -17.06
C LEU A 41 -12.13 20.14 -16.71
N GLU A 42 -11.84 20.32 -15.42
CA GLU A 42 -10.76 21.22 -14.99
C GLU A 42 -9.36 20.62 -15.19
N PHE A 43 -9.23 19.30 -15.38
CA PHE A 43 -7.96 18.61 -15.67
C PHE A 43 -8.12 17.43 -16.66
N GLY A 44 -8.54 17.79 -17.88
CA GLY A 44 -8.16 17.13 -19.11
C GLY A 44 -8.86 15.82 -19.51
N GLY A 45 -9.24 15.76 -20.78
CA GLY A 45 -9.66 14.52 -21.43
C GLY A 45 -8.57 13.43 -21.43
N GLU A 46 -8.90 12.26 -21.97
CA GLU A 46 -8.02 11.08 -22.07
C GLU A 46 -6.65 11.40 -22.72
N ILE A 47 -6.59 12.44 -23.55
CA ILE A 47 -5.40 12.88 -24.30
C ILE A 47 -4.47 13.76 -23.45
N LEU A 48 -4.99 14.68 -22.63
CA LEU A 48 -4.15 15.45 -21.70
C LEU A 48 -3.54 14.54 -20.64
N LYS A 49 -4.29 13.53 -20.18
CA LYS A 49 -3.73 12.44 -19.36
C LYS A 49 -2.65 11.66 -20.08
N PHE A 50 -2.75 11.47 -21.40
CA PHE A 50 -1.70 10.82 -22.18
C PHE A 50 -0.40 11.64 -22.21
N PHE A 51 -0.45 12.96 -22.40
CA PHE A 51 0.77 13.78 -22.52
C PHE A 51 1.39 14.17 -21.16
N PHE A 52 0.57 14.45 -20.16
CA PHE A 52 1.00 15.04 -18.88
C PHE A 52 0.82 14.10 -17.68
N GLY A 53 0.21 12.93 -17.88
CA GLY A 53 -0.15 12.03 -16.79
C GLY A 53 -1.32 12.55 -15.96
N THR A 54 -1.52 11.98 -14.78
CA THR A 54 -2.57 12.39 -13.83
C THR A 54 -1.95 13.21 -12.70
N LEU A 55 -1.82 14.53 -12.90
CA LEU A 55 -1.55 15.46 -11.79
C LEU A 55 -2.88 15.83 -11.13
N ASP A 56 -2.88 15.91 -9.79
CA ASP A 56 -4.05 16.39 -9.06
C ASP A 56 -4.32 17.88 -9.37
N ALA A 57 -5.60 18.23 -9.52
CA ALA A 57 -6.04 19.58 -9.80
C ALA A 57 -5.64 20.56 -8.68
N ASP A 58 -5.58 20.07 -7.45
CA ASP A 58 -5.17 20.86 -6.28
C ASP A 58 -3.68 21.21 -6.32
N ASP A 59 -2.82 20.26 -6.69
CA ASP A 59 -1.39 20.47 -6.84
C ASP A 59 -1.08 21.50 -7.95
N ALA A 60 -1.74 21.37 -9.10
CA ALA A 60 -1.54 22.30 -10.21
C ALA A 60 -1.92 23.75 -9.84
N ARG A 61 -3.03 23.93 -9.12
CA ARG A 61 -3.46 25.24 -8.60
C ARG A 61 -2.46 25.79 -7.59
N LYS A 62 -1.97 24.94 -6.68
CA LYS A 62 -0.96 25.30 -5.68
C LYS A 62 0.33 25.80 -6.35
N TYR A 63 0.82 25.08 -7.35
CA TYR A 63 2.04 25.46 -8.06
C TYR A 63 1.87 26.73 -8.91
N ASP A 64 0.74 26.94 -9.60
CA ASP A 64 0.52 28.19 -10.35
C ASP A 64 0.40 29.41 -9.43
N ALA A 65 -0.22 29.25 -8.25
CA ALA A 65 -0.25 30.30 -7.23
C ALA A 65 1.16 30.62 -6.71
N ALA A 66 2.00 29.59 -6.51
CA ALA A 66 3.40 29.76 -6.12
C ALA A 66 4.20 30.51 -7.19
N ILE A 67 4.10 30.11 -8.46
CA ILE A 67 4.75 30.76 -9.61
C ILE A 67 4.34 32.24 -9.69
N SER A 68 3.04 32.52 -9.60
CA SER A 68 2.49 33.86 -9.69
C SER A 68 2.91 34.76 -8.52
N SER A 69 3.12 34.18 -7.33
CA SER A 69 3.58 34.91 -6.14
C SER A 69 5.08 35.24 -6.24
N CYS A 70 5.90 34.30 -6.71
CA CYS A 70 7.33 34.52 -6.93
C CYS A 70 7.63 35.64 -7.95
N GLN A 71 6.76 35.84 -8.93
CA GLN A 71 6.91 36.95 -9.89
C GLN A 71 6.69 38.32 -9.27
N LYS A 72 5.98 38.41 -8.13
CA LYS A 72 5.58 39.68 -7.51
C LYS A 72 6.51 40.14 -6.38
N SER A 73 7.15 39.23 -5.63
CA SER A 73 8.09 39.63 -4.56
C SER A 73 9.08 38.53 -4.17
N GLU A 74 10.29 38.93 -3.77
CA GLU A 74 11.32 38.02 -3.21
C GLU A 74 10.94 37.49 -1.82
N PHE A 75 10.20 38.28 -1.02
CA PHE A 75 9.70 37.85 0.29
C PHE A 75 8.73 36.66 0.19
N GLN A 76 7.91 36.58 -0.86
CA GLN A 76 7.01 35.44 -1.06
C GLN A 76 7.76 34.16 -1.47
N MET A 77 8.94 34.27 -2.10
CA MET A 77 9.81 33.12 -2.38
C MET A 77 10.23 32.41 -1.08
N TYR A 78 10.59 33.18 -0.06
CA TYR A 78 10.98 32.64 1.24
C TYR A 78 9.86 31.83 1.91
N ASN A 79 8.60 32.25 1.77
CA ASN A 79 7.46 31.49 2.31
C ASN A 79 7.19 30.21 1.52
N LEU A 80 7.39 30.22 0.19
CA LEU A 80 7.26 29.00 -0.63
C LEU A 80 8.37 27.98 -0.31
N MET A 81 9.58 28.45 -0.01
CA MET A 81 10.68 27.59 0.43
C MET A 81 10.36 26.87 1.75
N LYS A 82 9.64 27.52 2.68
CA LYS A 82 9.16 26.84 3.91
C LYS A 82 8.20 25.70 3.61
N ASP A 83 7.43 25.82 2.53
CA ASP A 83 6.54 24.76 2.04
C ASP A 83 7.25 23.75 1.11
N ASN A 84 8.60 23.76 1.10
CA ASN A 84 9.46 22.95 0.24
C ASN A 84 9.20 23.14 -1.27
N ILE A 85 8.75 24.33 -1.70
CA ILE A 85 8.56 24.68 -3.10
C ILE A 85 9.66 25.66 -3.52
N HIS A 86 10.53 25.22 -4.43
CA HIS A 86 11.58 26.07 -5.01
C HIS A 86 11.27 26.40 -6.48
N ILE A 87 11.31 27.68 -6.82
CA ILE A 87 11.06 28.17 -8.19
C ILE A 87 12.38 28.62 -8.82
N VAL A 88 12.74 27.98 -9.94
CA VAL A 88 13.98 28.28 -10.66
C VAL A 88 13.77 29.51 -11.57
N LYS A 89 14.00 30.71 -11.03
CA LYS A 89 13.80 31.99 -11.74
C LYS A 89 14.73 32.15 -12.95
N SER A 90 15.93 31.56 -12.90
CA SER A 90 16.89 31.58 -14.00
C SER A 90 16.31 30.96 -15.27
N THR A 91 15.60 29.85 -15.16
CA THR A 91 14.88 29.20 -16.27
C THR A 91 13.80 30.11 -16.85
N ILE A 92 12.99 30.77 -16.01
CA ILE A 92 11.95 31.71 -16.46
C ILE A 92 12.56 32.86 -17.28
N ASN A 93 13.66 33.45 -16.80
CA ASN A 93 14.34 34.54 -17.49
C ASN A 93 14.92 34.09 -18.84
N ASN A 94 15.51 32.90 -18.90
CA ASN A 94 16.02 32.33 -20.15
C ASN A 94 14.91 32.13 -21.18
N PHE A 95 13.76 31.57 -20.77
CA PHE A 95 12.62 31.41 -21.66
C PHE A 95 12.03 32.76 -22.11
N ASN A 96 11.95 33.75 -21.22
CA ASN A 96 11.53 35.11 -21.60
C ASN A 96 12.45 35.73 -22.66
N SER A 97 13.78 35.54 -22.54
CA SER A 97 14.72 35.98 -23.57
C SER A 97 14.52 35.25 -24.90
N THR A 98 14.25 33.93 -24.86
CA THR A 98 13.93 33.14 -26.06
C THR A 98 12.65 33.63 -26.72
N ILE A 99 11.58 33.90 -25.96
CA ILE A 99 10.32 34.46 -26.48
C ILE A 99 10.56 35.83 -27.11
N TYR A 100 11.33 36.70 -26.45
CA TYR A 100 11.69 38.00 -27.01
C TYR A 100 12.42 37.87 -28.36
N LYS A 101 13.41 36.96 -28.45
CA LYS A 101 14.14 36.69 -29.70
C LYS A 101 13.21 36.13 -30.79
N LEU A 102 12.24 35.28 -30.43
CA LEU A 102 11.25 34.77 -31.36
C LEU A 102 10.37 35.88 -31.91
N ASN A 103 9.85 36.77 -31.06
CA ASN A 103 9.05 37.93 -31.51
C ASN A 103 9.87 38.84 -32.45
N GLN A 104 11.16 39.05 -32.15
CA GLN A 104 12.04 39.81 -33.04
C GLN A 104 12.27 39.12 -34.39
N ASN A 105 12.41 37.79 -34.39
CA ASN A 105 12.54 37.01 -35.61
C ASN A 105 11.25 37.04 -36.43
N GLU A 106 10.08 36.98 -35.79
CA GLU A 106 8.77 37.12 -36.44
C GLU A 106 8.63 38.48 -37.14
N LEU A 107 8.98 39.58 -36.44
CA LEU A 107 8.96 40.92 -37.03
C LEU A 107 9.89 41.03 -38.24
N LYS A 108 11.10 40.47 -38.16
CA LYS A 108 12.06 40.44 -39.28
C LYS A 108 11.53 39.61 -40.45
N LEU A 109 10.94 38.44 -40.17
CA LEU A 109 10.36 37.57 -41.18
C LEU A 109 9.20 38.26 -41.91
N ASN A 110 8.29 38.90 -41.18
CA ASN A 110 7.18 39.65 -41.76
C ASN A 110 7.66 40.81 -42.64
N ALA A 111 8.66 41.57 -42.19
CA ALA A 111 9.27 42.64 -42.99
C ALA A 111 9.90 42.10 -44.29
N GLN A 112 10.54 40.93 -44.23
CA GLN A 112 11.18 40.29 -45.38
C GLN A 112 10.15 39.68 -46.35
N LEU A 113 9.05 39.12 -45.85
CA LEU A 113 7.94 38.66 -46.68
C LEU A 113 7.33 39.82 -47.48
N ASN A 114 7.13 40.97 -46.83
CA ASN A 114 6.66 42.17 -47.51
C ASN A 114 7.63 42.65 -48.59
N ALA A 115 8.93 42.69 -48.29
CA ALA A 115 9.96 43.01 -49.28
C ALA A 115 10.00 42.00 -50.45
N THR A 116 9.69 40.72 -50.20
CA THR A 116 9.59 39.69 -51.23
C THR A 116 8.41 39.98 -52.17
N ASN A 117 7.25 40.33 -51.63
CA ASN A 117 6.07 40.70 -52.41
C ASN A 117 6.33 41.95 -53.27
N GLU A 118 7.05 42.94 -52.74
CA GLU A 118 7.44 44.14 -53.49
C GLU A 118 8.40 43.81 -54.64
N ILE A 119 9.43 43.00 -54.40
CA ILE A 119 10.37 42.58 -55.47
C ILE A 119 9.64 41.76 -56.54
N LEU A 120 8.78 40.82 -56.15
CA LEU A 120 7.98 40.02 -57.10
C LEU A 120 7.07 40.89 -57.97
N SER A 121 6.55 42.00 -57.45
CA SER A 121 5.76 42.95 -58.23
C SER A 121 6.57 43.72 -59.30
N GLN A 122 7.88 43.93 -59.05
CA GLN A 122 8.78 44.70 -59.92
C GLN A 122 9.48 43.86 -61.00
N VAL A 123 9.55 42.53 -60.83
CA VAL A 123 10.21 41.58 -61.75
C VAL A 123 9.56 41.52 -63.15
N THR A 124 8.43 42.18 -63.37
CA THR A 124 7.73 42.23 -64.67
C THR A 124 8.36 43.19 -65.70
N LYS A 125 9.36 44.01 -65.34
CA LYS A 125 10.03 44.98 -66.24
C LYS A 125 11.56 44.75 -66.31
N THR A 126 11.97 43.86 -67.23
CA THR A 126 13.31 43.59 -67.84
C THR A 126 14.68 43.80 -67.11
N ASP A 127 15.59 42.86 -67.44
CA ASP A 127 17.07 42.92 -67.63
C ASP A 127 18.11 42.64 -66.53
N ASN A 128 17.77 42.13 -65.34
CA ASN A 128 18.81 41.51 -64.48
C ASN A 128 18.31 40.28 -63.71
N LEU A 129 17.95 39.23 -64.46
CA LEU A 129 17.47 37.95 -63.93
C LEU A 129 18.39 37.40 -62.81
N LEU A 130 19.73 37.49 -62.98
CA LEU A 130 20.70 36.99 -62.01
C LEU A 130 20.62 37.69 -60.65
N LEU A 131 20.48 39.02 -60.64
CA LEU A 131 20.38 39.83 -59.41
C LEU A 131 19.10 39.50 -58.65
N TYR A 132 17.98 39.35 -59.35
CA TYR A 132 16.70 38.98 -58.74
C TYR A 132 16.71 37.55 -58.22
N VAL A 133 17.27 36.59 -58.97
CA VAL A 133 17.43 35.21 -58.50
C VAL A 133 18.32 35.16 -57.25
N SER A 134 19.41 35.92 -57.20
CA SER A 134 20.27 36.02 -56.01
C SER A 134 19.52 36.59 -54.79
N ARG A 135 18.72 37.66 -54.98
CA ARG A 135 17.90 38.25 -53.91
C ARG A 135 16.82 37.29 -53.41
N ILE A 136 16.12 36.62 -54.32
CA ILE A 136 15.09 35.62 -53.98
C ILE A 136 15.71 34.44 -53.21
N ASN A 137 16.85 33.90 -53.68
CA ASN A 137 17.54 32.82 -52.99
C ASN A 137 18.01 33.25 -51.58
N SER A 138 18.52 34.48 -51.43
CA SER A 138 18.88 35.00 -50.11
C SER A 138 17.68 35.09 -49.16
N LEU A 139 16.50 35.46 -49.67
CA LEU A 139 15.27 35.53 -48.88
C LEU A 139 14.75 34.13 -48.52
N LEU A 140 14.77 33.19 -49.47
CA LEU A 140 14.39 31.80 -49.22
C LEU A 140 15.26 31.17 -48.12
N ASN A 141 16.57 31.38 -48.16
CA ASN A 141 17.49 30.89 -47.11
C ASN A 141 17.18 31.48 -45.72
N LEU A 142 16.74 32.75 -45.66
CA LEU A 142 16.36 33.39 -44.39
C LEU A 142 15.03 32.85 -43.84
N ILE A 143 14.05 32.62 -44.71
CA ILE A 143 12.79 31.97 -44.35
C ILE A 143 13.06 30.54 -43.86
N GLU A 144 13.90 29.79 -44.57
CA GLU A 144 14.32 28.45 -44.19
C GLU A 144 14.99 28.44 -42.80
N SER A 145 15.95 29.34 -42.56
CA SER A 145 16.60 29.48 -41.25
C SER A 145 15.61 29.78 -40.11
N SER A 146 14.61 30.61 -40.39
CA SER A 146 13.55 30.94 -39.43
C SER A 146 12.64 29.75 -39.15
N LEU A 147 12.23 29.02 -40.20
CA LEU A 147 11.42 27.80 -40.08
C LEU A 147 12.17 26.68 -39.35
N LEU A 148 13.48 26.53 -39.59
CA LEU A 148 14.33 25.61 -38.84
C LEU A 148 14.42 25.99 -37.36
N THR A 149 14.52 27.29 -37.05
CA THR A 149 14.54 27.77 -35.66
C THR A 149 13.23 27.42 -34.95
N ILE A 150 12.08 27.62 -35.61
CA ILE A 150 10.76 27.23 -35.09
C ILE A 150 10.67 25.71 -34.93
N SER A 151 11.12 24.95 -35.92
CA SER A 151 11.15 23.48 -35.88
C SER A 151 11.91 22.97 -34.67
N ASN A 152 13.12 23.49 -34.45
CA ASN A 152 13.95 23.10 -33.30
C ASN A 152 13.31 23.44 -31.95
N LEU A 153 12.61 24.58 -31.85
CA LEU A 153 11.88 24.96 -30.65
C LEU A 153 10.71 24.00 -30.38
N LEU A 154 9.94 23.67 -31.41
CA LEU A 154 8.82 22.73 -31.32
C LEU A 154 9.31 21.33 -30.92
N ASP A 155 10.39 20.84 -31.55
CA ASP A 155 11.00 19.55 -31.22
C ASP A 155 11.50 19.52 -29.79
N THR A 156 12.22 20.57 -29.37
CA THR A 156 12.73 20.68 -27.99
C THR A 156 11.59 20.66 -26.97
N THR A 157 10.48 21.34 -27.26
CA THR A 157 9.32 21.41 -26.36
C THR A 157 8.58 20.07 -26.30
N LEU A 158 8.31 19.46 -27.46
CA LEU A 158 7.67 18.14 -27.54
C LEU A 158 8.50 17.06 -26.86
N ASN A 159 9.81 17.02 -27.12
CA ASN A 159 10.71 16.06 -26.50
C ASN A 159 10.82 16.27 -24.99
N ALA A 160 10.85 17.52 -24.51
CA ALA A 160 10.84 17.80 -23.07
C ALA A 160 9.57 17.27 -22.38
N ILE A 161 8.40 17.47 -22.98
CA ILE A 161 7.12 16.93 -22.46
C ILE A 161 7.15 15.40 -22.49
N LEU A 162 7.50 14.80 -23.62
CA LEU A 162 7.52 13.35 -23.77
C LEU A 162 8.50 12.65 -22.82
N PHE A 163 9.71 13.20 -22.67
CA PHE A 163 10.71 12.67 -21.76
C PHE A 163 10.30 12.83 -20.30
N SER A 164 9.60 13.92 -19.95
CA SER A 164 9.08 14.09 -18.59
C SER A 164 8.14 12.95 -18.17
N LYS A 165 7.31 12.44 -19.09
CA LYS A 165 6.44 11.28 -18.86
C LYS A 165 7.22 9.99 -18.58
N LEU A 166 8.40 9.86 -19.18
CA LEU A 166 9.31 8.74 -18.97
C LEU A 166 10.21 8.94 -17.73
N ASN A 167 9.96 9.98 -16.92
CA ASN A 167 10.80 10.40 -15.80
C ASN A 167 12.23 10.80 -16.22
N ILE A 168 12.42 11.25 -17.46
CA ILE A 168 13.71 11.69 -18.01
C ILE A 168 13.72 13.22 -18.09
N LEU A 169 14.65 13.85 -17.38
CA LEU A 169 14.81 15.30 -17.38
C LEU A 169 15.51 15.79 -18.65
N HIS A 170 14.78 16.45 -19.54
CA HIS A 170 15.37 17.04 -20.73
C HIS A 170 16.21 18.30 -20.38
N PRO A 171 17.47 18.43 -20.87
CA PRO A 171 18.36 19.54 -20.51
C PRO A 171 17.86 20.95 -20.84
N SER A 172 16.90 21.09 -21.76
CA SER A 172 16.26 22.37 -22.08
C SER A 172 15.37 22.91 -20.97
N VAL A 173 14.88 22.06 -20.06
CA VAL A 173 14.10 22.46 -18.89
C VAL A 173 15.02 23.06 -17.84
N ILE A 174 16.01 22.27 -17.43
CA ILE A 174 17.11 22.70 -16.57
C ILE A 174 18.30 21.77 -16.81
N SER A 175 19.50 22.35 -16.96
CA SER A 175 20.72 21.55 -17.09
C SER A 175 21.15 21.02 -15.71
N PRO A 176 21.85 19.87 -15.64
CA PRO A 176 22.36 19.35 -14.36
C PRO A 176 23.23 20.36 -13.60
N LEU A 177 24.06 21.14 -14.30
CA LEU A 177 24.87 22.20 -13.69
C LEU A 177 24.01 23.31 -13.07
N ASN A 178 22.95 23.73 -13.74
CA ASN A 178 22.06 24.78 -13.21
C ASN A 178 21.24 24.23 -12.04
N LEU A 179 20.76 22.98 -12.12
CA LEU A 179 20.08 22.32 -11.01
C LEU A 179 20.96 22.25 -9.76
N TYR A 180 22.22 21.83 -9.92
CA TYR A 180 23.19 21.81 -8.82
C TYR A 180 23.38 23.19 -8.18
N LYS A 181 23.57 24.24 -8.99
CA LYS A 181 23.73 25.61 -8.48
C LYS A 181 22.51 26.07 -7.70
N GLU A 182 21.31 25.83 -8.23
CA GLU A 182 20.04 26.21 -7.59
C GLU A 182 19.85 25.49 -6.24
N LEU A 183 20.11 24.18 -6.20
CA LEU A 183 20.02 23.40 -4.96
C LEU A 183 21.09 23.81 -3.95
N SER A 184 22.32 24.03 -4.39
CA SER A 184 23.45 24.36 -3.50
C SER A 184 23.25 25.72 -2.83
N GLN A 185 22.80 26.73 -3.60
CA GLN A 185 22.54 28.07 -3.09
C GLN A 185 21.43 28.11 -2.04
N HIS A 186 20.45 27.22 -2.13
CA HIS A 186 19.25 27.25 -1.29
C HIS A 186 19.19 26.12 -0.26
N SER A 187 20.20 25.24 -0.23
CA SER A 187 20.31 24.10 0.70
C SER A 187 20.11 24.48 2.18
N GLY A 188 20.57 25.67 2.59
CA GLY A 188 20.41 26.16 3.97
C GLY A 188 18.97 26.40 4.44
N HIS A 189 17.99 26.37 3.53
CA HIS A 189 16.55 26.51 3.86
C HIS A 189 15.86 25.17 4.09
N ILE A 190 16.51 24.06 3.79
CA ILE A 190 15.97 22.72 4.03
C ILE A 190 15.95 22.48 5.54
N ASN A 191 14.91 21.79 6.02
CA ASN A 191 14.81 21.39 7.42
C ASN A 191 16.07 20.61 7.82
N LYS A 192 16.76 21.04 8.89
CA LYS A 192 18.01 20.43 9.38
C LYS A 192 17.92 18.93 9.70
N ARG A 193 16.72 18.36 9.82
CA ARG A 193 16.49 16.93 10.06
C ARG A 193 16.38 16.10 8.78
N LEU A 194 16.31 16.76 7.64
CA LEU A 194 16.17 16.14 6.33
C LEU A 194 17.39 16.50 5.49
N ASP A 195 17.85 15.55 4.69
CA ASP A 195 18.96 15.74 3.78
C ASP A 195 18.64 15.19 2.39
N PHE A 196 19.49 15.49 1.43
CA PHE A 196 19.43 14.88 0.12
C PHE A 196 19.83 13.39 0.20
N PRO A 197 19.26 12.55 -0.67
CA PRO A 197 19.61 11.13 -0.81
C PRO A 197 21.10 10.84 -1.03
N VAL A 198 21.79 11.80 -1.64
CA VAL A 198 23.20 11.76 -2.01
C VAL A 198 23.79 13.11 -1.70
N ASP A 199 25.09 13.13 -1.38
CA ASP A 199 25.80 14.38 -1.16
C ASP A 199 25.64 15.30 -2.37
N LEU A 200 25.24 16.55 -2.09
CA LEU A 200 24.99 17.55 -3.12
C LEU A 200 26.31 18.00 -3.75
N THR A 201 26.76 17.24 -4.74
CA THR A 201 27.94 17.49 -5.56
C THR A 201 27.59 17.41 -7.03
N ILE A 202 28.39 18.04 -7.90
CA ILE A 202 28.17 17.96 -9.35
C ILE A 202 28.29 16.53 -9.89
N HIS A 203 29.07 15.66 -9.24
CA HIS A 203 29.23 14.26 -9.64
C HIS A 203 27.96 13.44 -9.37
N ASN A 204 27.29 13.70 -8.24
CA ASN A 204 26.11 12.95 -7.80
C ASN A 204 24.79 13.52 -8.33
N ILE A 205 24.81 14.64 -9.05
CA ILE A 205 23.58 15.31 -9.50
C ILE A 205 22.70 14.42 -10.38
N HIS A 206 23.31 13.55 -11.17
CA HIS A 206 22.58 12.59 -12.00
C HIS A 206 21.85 11.56 -11.15
N SER A 207 22.51 11.00 -10.13
CA SER A 207 21.87 10.09 -9.17
C SER A 207 20.71 10.77 -8.45
N LEU A 208 20.83 12.07 -8.13
CA LEU A 208 19.73 12.84 -7.55
C LEU A 208 18.54 12.98 -8.51
N ILE A 209 18.80 13.22 -9.80
CA ILE A 209 17.76 13.27 -10.83
C ILE A 209 17.08 11.90 -10.97
N ASP A 210 17.84 10.81 -10.96
CA ASP A 210 17.33 9.44 -11.14
C ASP A 210 16.36 9.03 -10.00
N VAL A 211 16.67 9.43 -8.76
CA VAL A 211 15.77 9.18 -7.62
C VAL A 211 14.62 10.19 -7.52
N SER A 212 14.63 11.26 -8.32
CA SER A 212 13.57 12.26 -8.34
C SER A 212 12.37 11.82 -9.20
N LYS A 213 11.21 12.43 -8.95
CA LYS A 213 10.02 12.24 -9.78
C LYS A 213 9.78 13.50 -10.61
N LEU A 214 9.63 13.32 -11.91
CA LEU A 214 9.41 14.40 -12.85
C LEU A 214 7.98 14.31 -13.40
N ASN A 215 7.23 15.38 -13.20
CA ASN A 215 5.91 15.54 -13.79
C ASN A 215 5.90 16.80 -14.65
N SER A 216 5.06 16.83 -15.69
CA SER A 216 4.76 18.06 -16.41
C SER A 216 3.25 18.25 -16.52
N TYR A 217 2.80 19.49 -16.64
CA TYR A 217 1.39 19.80 -16.89
C TYR A 217 1.23 21.11 -17.64
N PHE A 218 0.06 21.30 -18.26
CA PHE A 218 -0.33 22.54 -18.91
C PHE A 218 -1.46 23.21 -18.13
N TYR A 219 -1.27 24.47 -17.74
CA TYR A 219 -2.27 25.25 -17.00
C TYR A 219 -2.08 26.75 -17.24
N ASN A 220 -3.16 27.52 -17.38
CA ASN A 220 -3.14 28.98 -17.60
C ASN A 220 -2.16 29.41 -18.71
N ASN A 221 -2.18 28.70 -19.85
CA ASN A 221 -1.29 28.92 -21.00
C ASN A 221 0.21 28.77 -20.68
N LYS A 222 0.57 28.01 -19.64
CA LYS A 222 1.95 27.69 -19.26
C LYS A 222 2.16 26.18 -19.25
N ILE A 223 3.32 25.75 -19.72
CA ILE A 223 3.82 24.39 -19.50
C ILE A 223 4.72 24.45 -18.28
N VAL A 224 4.40 23.66 -17.26
CA VAL A 224 5.14 23.60 -16.00
C VAL A 224 5.75 22.23 -15.83
N PHE A 225 7.04 22.20 -15.51
CA PHE A 225 7.77 20.99 -15.14
C PHE A 225 8.01 21.02 -13.63
N VAL A 226 7.65 19.94 -12.95
CA VAL A 226 7.81 19.78 -11.51
C VAL A 226 8.78 18.64 -11.26
N LEU A 227 9.97 18.97 -10.77
CA LEU A 227 10.96 18.00 -10.31
C LEU A 227 10.82 17.84 -8.80
N GLN A 228 10.28 16.70 -8.36
CA GLN A 228 10.13 16.33 -6.96
C GLN A 228 11.38 15.58 -6.51
N VAL A 229 12.29 16.30 -5.86
CA VAL A 229 13.49 15.73 -5.25
C VAL A 229 13.10 15.15 -3.88
N PRO A 230 13.25 13.85 -3.63
CA PRO A 230 12.96 13.28 -2.32
C PRO A 230 13.99 13.80 -1.31
N LEU A 231 13.52 14.06 -0.09
CA LEU A 231 14.38 14.33 1.06
C LEU A 231 14.31 13.12 1.99
N ILE A 232 15.44 12.76 2.58
CA ILE A 232 15.58 11.59 3.45
C ILE A 232 15.90 12.00 4.87
N THR A 233 15.51 11.18 5.84
CA THR A 233 16.03 11.27 7.20
C THR A 233 17.47 10.76 7.25
N THR A 234 18.26 11.29 8.19
CA THR A 234 19.63 10.81 8.43
C THR A 234 19.69 9.41 9.04
N ASP A 235 18.57 8.93 9.57
CA ASP A 235 18.48 7.63 10.24
C ASP A 235 18.58 6.49 9.24
N LYS A 236 19.52 5.58 9.49
CA LYS A 236 19.76 4.40 8.66
C LYS A 236 19.13 3.17 9.30
N TYR A 237 18.60 2.32 8.43
CA TYR A 237 18.00 1.06 8.82
C TYR A 237 18.58 -0.09 8.00
N VAL A 238 18.93 -1.17 8.69
CA VAL A 238 19.34 -2.43 8.08
C VAL A 238 18.10 -3.29 7.88
N ALA A 239 17.80 -3.60 6.62
CA ALA A 239 16.68 -4.46 6.26
C ALA A 239 17.09 -5.94 6.33
N TYR A 240 16.39 -6.70 7.17
CA TYR A 240 16.49 -8.15 7.28
C TYR A 240 15.28 -8.80 6.62
N LYS A 241 15.52 -9.85 5.83
CA LYS A 241 14.47 -10.67 5.24
C LYS A 241 14.06 -11.76 6.23
N ASN A 242 12.78 -11.80 6.58
CA ASN A 242 12.21 -12.79 7.48
C ASN A 242 11.81 -14.02 6.66
N ILE A 243 12.46 -15.15 6.94
CA ILE A 243 12.19 -16.43 6.27
C ILE A 243 11.73 -17.42 7.37
N PRO A 244 10.50 -17.95 7.30
CA PRO A 244 10.08 -18.99 8.24
C PRO A 244 10.90 -20.25 7.98
N LEU A 245 11.59 -20.74 9.00
CA LEU A 245 12.46 -21.91 8.90
C LEU A 245 11.82 -23.11 9.64
N PRO A 246 11.33 -24.13 8.91
CA PRO A 246 10.87 -25.37 9.52
C PRO A 246 12.02 -26.09 10.20
N THR A 247 11.91 -26.33 11.50
CA THR A 247 12.91 -27.01 12.33
C THR A 247 12.37 -28.38 12.73
N PRO A 248 13.07 -29.49 12.41
CA PRO A 248 12.56 -30.82 12.65
C PRO A 248 12.57 -31.19 14.14
N HIS A 249 11.55 -31.91 14.58
CA HIS A 249 11.37 -32.24 16.01
C HIS A 249 12.00 -33.58 16.44
N ASN A 250 12.21 -34.49 15.48
CA ASN A 250 12.73 -35.82 15.74
C ASN A 250 13.82 -36.18 14.73
N GLU A 251 15.02 -36.46 15.22
CA GLU A 251 16.18 -36.86 14.41
C GLU A 251 16.01 -38.23 13.74
N SER A 252 15.06 -39.05 14.21
CA SER A 252 14.79 -40.39 13.64
C SER A 252 13.68 -40.38 12.59
N HIS A 253 12.74 -39.42 12.65
CA HIS A 253 11.59 -39.33 11.75
C HIS A 253 11.29 -37.85 11.44
N TYR A 254 11.90 -37.32 10.38
CA TYR A 254 11.77 -35.93 9.93
C TYR A 254 10.45 -35.64 9.22
N LYS A 255 9.32 -36.10 9.78
CA LYS A 255 7.97 -35.80 9.27
C LYS A 255 7.29 -34.68 10.03
N THR A 256 7.93 -34.15 11.06
CA THR A 256 7.35 -33.18 11.99
C THR A 256 8.28 -31.98 12.10
N TYR A 257 7.73 -30.79 11.91
CA TYR A 257 8.49 -29.54 11.92
C TYR A 257 7.76 -28.47 12.72
N ALA A 258 8.53 -27.63 13.41
CA ALA A 258 8.05 -26.40 14.02
C ALA A 258 8.64 -25.19 13.29
N LEU A 259 7.88 -24.13 13.09
CA LEU A 259 8.36 -22.87 12.54
C LEU A 259 7.75 -21.68 13.27
N ILE A 260 8.46 -20.55 13.28
CA ILE A 260 7.93 -19.26 13.72
C ILE A 260 7.33 -18.58 12.50
N GLN A 261 6.07 -18.17 12.58
CA GLN A 261 5.40 -17.46 11.52
C GLN A 261 5.79 -15.96 11.57
N PRO A 262 6.45 -15.42 10.55
CA PRO A 262 6.76 -14.00 10.49
C PRO A 262 5.52 -13.18 10.15
N SER A 263 5.44 -11.99 10.73
CA SER A 263 4.38 -11.01 10.50
C SER A 263 4.53 -10.39 9.11
N ASN A 264 5.73 -9.87 8.81
CA ASN A 264 6.05 -9.20 7.53
C ASN A 264 7.28 -9.84 6.88
N ALA A 265 7.44 -9.64 5.57
CA ALA A 265 8.52 -10.25 4.80
C ALA A 265 9.89 -9.67 5.15
N TYR A 266 9.92 -8.40 5.56
CA TYR A 266 11.13 -7.70 5.97
C TYR A 266 10.90 -6.93 7.27
N ILE A 267 11.94 -6.91 8.10
CA ILE A 267 12.06 -5.99 9.23
C ILE A 267 13.27 -5.08 8.99
N ALA A 268 13.06 -3.78 9.09
CA ALA A 268 14.12 -2.78 9.05
C ALA A 268 14.44 -2.34 10.48
N LEU A 269 15.68 -2.53 10.93
CA LEU A 269 16.14 -2.16 12.26
C LEU A 269 17.10 -0.99 12.18
N SER A 270 16.96 -0.01 13.08
CA SER A 270 17.90 1.10 13.17
C SER A 270 19.29 0.61 13.58
N ASP A 271 20.32 1.40 13.27
CA ASP A 271 21.71 1.07 13.63
C ASP A 271 21.90 0.86 15.15
N ASP A 272 21.15 1.61 15.97
CA ASP A 272 21.11 1.48 17.44
C ASP A 272 20.20 0.35 17.94
N ARG A 273 19.42 -0.28 17.04
CA ARG A 273 18.45 -1.36 17.31
C ARG A 273 17.30 -0.99 18.24
N ILE A 274 17.08 0.30 18.49
CA ILE A 274 16.00 0.78 19.37
C ILE A 274 14.68 0.93 18.60
N HIS A 275 14.77 1.10 17.29
CA HIS A 275 13.63 1.33 16.42
C HIS A 275 13.56 0.28 15.32
N TYR A 276 12.33 -0.07 14.94
CA TYR A 276 12.09 -0.96 13.82
C TYR A 276 10.93 -0.48 12.95
N ALA A 277 10.92 -0.95 11.71
CA ALA A 277 9.80 -0.83 10.79
C ALA A 277 9.54 -2.16 10.11
N MET A 278 8.28 -2.41 9.77
CA MET A 278 7.84 -3.61 9.08
C MET A 278 7.49 -3.31 7.63
N LEU A 279 7.94 -4.17 6.72
CA LEU A 279 7.84 -3.99 5.28
C LEU A 279 7.44 -5.32 4.61
N ASP A 280 6.46 -5.27 3.69
CA ASP A 280 6.05 -6.46 2.94
C ASP A 280 6.85 -6.69 1.67
N ASN A 281 7.32 -5.62 1.04
CA ASN A 281 8.19 -5.65 -0.12
C ASN A 281 9.16 -4.47 -0.09
N LEU A 282 10.17 -4.52 -0.96
CA LEU A 282 11.14 -3.45 -1.17
C LEU A 282 11.01 -2.85 -2.59
N ASP A 283 9.93 -3.16 -3.31
CA ASP A 283 9.74 -2.78 -4.71
C ASP A 283 9.45 -1.28 -4.87
N SER A 284 8.87 -0.66 -3.84
CA SER A 284 8.66 0.79 -3.77
C SER A 284 9.95 1.57 -3.47
N CYS A 285 11.03 0.89 -3.09
CA CYS A 285 12.28 1.54 -2.72
C CYS A 285 13.13 1.88 -3.95
N LYS A 286 13.71 3.08 -3.96
CA LYS A 286 14.62 3.54 -5.00
C LYS A 286 16.06 3.20 -4.65
N ILE A 287 16.75 2.53 -5.56
CA ILE A 287 18.14 2.12 -5.36
C ILE A 287 19.05 3.32 -5.62
N ILE A 288 19.91 3.67 -4.66
CA ILE A 288 20.95 4.70 -4.84
C ILE A 288 22.26 4.02 -5.25
N SER A 289 22.62 2.94 -4.56
CA SER A 289 23.88 2.22 -4.74
C SER A 289 23.68 0.73 -4.45
N LEU A 290 24.74 -0.08 -4.56
CA LEU A 290 24.70 -1.52 -4.25
C LEU A 290 24.22 -1.81 -2.82
N ASP A 291 24.52 -0.91 -1.87
CA ASP A 291 24.29 -1.14 -0.44
C ASP A 291 23.15 -0.29 0.13
N TYR A 292 22.74 0.77 -0.57
CA TYR A 292 21.74 1.73 -0.07
C TYR A 292 20.55 1.89 -1.02
N SER A 293 19.36 1.78 -0.43
CA SER A 293 18.08 2.11 -1.05
C SER A 293 17.30 3.08 -0.17
N ILE A 294 16.45 3.89 -0.80
CA ILE A 294 15.52 4.81 -0.14
C ILE A 294 14.14 4.20 -0.23
N CYS A 295 13.49 4.05 0.90
CA CYS A 295 12.10 3.61 0.95
C CYS A 295 11.22 4.77 1.42
N GLU A 296 9.95 4.76 1.01
CA GLU A 296 8.94 5.62 1.62
C GLU A 296 8.84 5.31 3.11
N GLN A 297 8.76 6.34 3.95
CA GLN A 297 8.84 6.19 5.39
C GLN A 297 7.64 5.38 5.94
N PRO A 298 7.85 4.14 6.40
CA PRO A 298 6.80 3.37 7.07
C PRO A 298 6.60 3.90 8.50
N SER A 299 5.59 3.37 9.19
CA SER A 299 5.47 3.60 10.63
C SER A 299 6.67 2.99 11.38
N ILE A 300 7.37 3.83 12.14
CA ILE A 300 8.52 3.44 12.95
C ILE A 300 8.04 3.18 14.38
N TYR A 301 8.42 2.03 14.92
CA TYR A 301 8.06 1.59 16.27
C TYR A 301 9.29 1.43 17.14
N SER A 302 9.12 1.59 18.45
CA SER A 302 10.18 1.30 19.43
C SER A 302 10.21 -0.18 19.77
N CYS A 303 11.38 -0.81 19.67
CA CYS A 303 11.62 -2.19 20.09
C CYS A 303 11.36 -2.41 21.59
N ILE A 304 11.46 -1.36 22.42
CA ILE A 304 11.32 -1.46 23.88
C ILE A 304 9.87 -1.29 24.32
N ILE A 305 9.18 -0.28 23.76
CA ILE A 305 7.82 0.07 24.19
C ILE A 305 6.77 -0.81 23.50
N ASN A 306 6.97 -1.12 22.22
CA ASN A 306 6.06 -1.94 21.44
C ASN A 306 6.82 -3.06 20.72
N PRO A 307 7.36 -4.04 21.46
CA PRO A 307 8.06 -5.16 20.87
C PRO A 307 7.10 -6.08 20.11
N ASN A 308 7.48 -6.45 18.90
CA ASN A 308 6.91 -7.58 18.18
C ASN A 308 7.85 -8.79 18.19
N CYS A 309 7.39 -9.92 17.65
CA CYS A 309 8.17 -11.16 17.65
C CYS A 309 9.58 -10.96 17.08
N GLU A 310 9.69 -10.39 15.89
CA GLU A 310 10.96 -10.25 15.17
C GLU A 310 11.90 -9.24 15.82
N SER A 311 11.39 -8.11 16.31
CA SER A 311 12.21 -7.12 17.03
C SER A 311 12.78 -7.73 18.30
N ARG A 312 12.01 -8.48 19.09
CA ARG A 312 12.55 -9.17 20.28
C ARG A 312 13.60 -10.20 19.90
N LEU A 313 13.30 -11.04 18.90
CA LEU A 313 14.25 -12.05 18.40
C LEU A 313 15.59 -11.46 17.95
N LEU A 314 15.59 -10.22 17.48
CA LEU A 314 16.78 -9.54 16.95
C LEU A 314 17.42 -8.53 17.91
N THR A 315 16.88 -8.32 19.11
CA THR A 315 17.38 -7.32 20.06
C THR A 315 17.64 -7.86 21.46
N GLU A 316 16.91 -8.88 21.88
CA GLU A 316 17.00 -9.47 23.22
C GLU A 316 17.72 -10.82 23.20
N ILE A 317 18.32 -11.19 24.35
CA ILE A 317 18.82 -12.55 24.57
C ILE A 317 17.63 -13.39 25.04
N ILE A 318 17.29 -14.41 24.26
CA ILE A 318 16.07 -15.19 24.44
C ILE A 318 16.42 -16.62 24.78
N THR A 319 15.80 -17.14 25.85
CA THR A 319 15.90 -18.54 26.28
C THR A 319 14.64 -19.35 25.95
N SER A 320 13.51 -18.68 25.74
CA SER A 320 12.21 -19.29 25.43
C SER A 320 11.42 -18.41 24.45
N LEU A 321 10.56 -18.99 23.63
CA LEU A 321 9.77 -18.31 22.61
C LEU A 321 8.96 -17.16 23.24
N PRO A 322 9.13 -15.91 22.77
CA PRO A 322 8.34 -14.79 23.26
C PRO A 322 6.85 -15.00 22.99
N SER A 323 6.00 -14.53 23.91
CA SER A 323 4.53 -14.63 23.78
C SER A 323 3.97 -13.90 22.56
N GLN A 324 4.72 -12.95 21.99
CA GLN A 324 4.35 -12.24 20.76
C GLN A 324 4.55 -13.10 19.49
N CYS A 325 5.31 -14.18 19.57
CA CYS A 325 5.62 -15.05 18.45
C CYS A 325 4.57 -16.15 18.29
N ASN A 326 4.10 -16.34 17.06
CA ASN A 326 3.19 -17.44 16.73
C ASN A 326 3.99 -18.60 16.14
N ALA A 327 4.06 -19.71 16.86
CA ALA A 327 4.66 -20.94 16.36
C ALA A 327 3.62 -21.81 15.66
N LYS A 328 4.05 -22.46 14.58
CA LYS A 328 3.23 -23.37 13.78
C LYS A 328 3.90 -24.73 13.64
N LEU A 329 3.05 -25.75 13.63
CA LEU A 329 3.44 -27.14 13.53
C LEU A 329 3.05 -27.68 12.16
N LEU A 330 4.01 -28.28 11.46
CA LEU A 330 3.81 -28.94 10.17
C LEU A 330 4.04 -30.45 10.34
N PHE A 331 3.15 -31.23 9.72
CA PHE A 331 3.28 -32.68 9.64
C PHE A 331 3.21 -33.14 8.19
N GLY A 332 4.17 -33.94 7.74
CA GLY A 332 4.16 -34.58 6.43
C GLY A 332 5.52 -34.62 5.71
N ASP A 333 5.48 -34.81 4.39
CA ASP A 333 6.65 -34.95 3.53
C ASP A 333 7.01 -33.61 2.89
N ILE A 334 8.18 -33.08 3.25
CA ILE A 334 8.70 -31.78 2.84
C ILE A 334 9.98 -31.98 2.02
N ASP A 335 10.02 -31.37 0.83
CA ASP A 335 11.19 -31.18 -0.03
C ASP A 335 11.20 -29.73 -0.51
N ILE A 336 11.87 -28.87 0.25
CA ILE A 336 11.97 -27.44 -0.01
C ILE A 336 13.43 -27.05 -0.22
N TRP A 337 13.64 -26.23 -1.25
CA TRP A 337 14.91 -25.56 -1.53
C TRP A 337 14.66 -24.05 -1.65
N HIS A 338 15.42 -23.26 -0.90
CA HIS A 338 15.34 -21.81 -0.92
C HIS A 338 16.72 -21.20 -1.18
N LYS A 339 16.86 -20.45 -2.28
CA LYS A 339 18.11 -19.79 -2.65
C LYS A 339 18.32 -18.51 -1.83
N LEU A 340 19.51 -18.39 -1.24
CA LEU A 340 19.99 -17.20 -0.53
C LEU A 340 21.05 -16.47 -1.37
N LYS A 341 21.52 -15.33 -0.86
CA LYS A 341 22.70 -14.62 -1.38
C LYS A 341 23.99 -15.43 -1.10
N ASN A 342 25.06 -15.14 -1.86
CA ASN A 342 26.40 -15.73 -1.72
C ASN A 342 26.47 -17.24 -1.95
N ASN A 343 25.74 -17.74 -2.96
CA ASN A 343 25.70 -19.16 -3.33
C ASN A 343 25.40 -20.07 -2.13
N LYS A 344 24.42 -19.66 -1.33
CA LYS A 344 23.89 -20.45 -0.23
C LYS A 344 22.46 -20.85 -0.53
N TRP A 345 22.07 -22.04 -0.08
CA TRP A 345 20.70 -22.54 -0.16
C TRP A 345 20.30 -23.12 1.18
N ILE A 346 19.06 -22.88 1.57
CA ILE A 346 18.41 -23.61 2.66
C ILE A 346 17.74 -24.83 2.04
N PHE A 347 17.92 -25.99 2.66
CA PHE A 347 17.16 -27.20 2.34
C PHE A 347 16.33 -27.63 3.55
N VAL A 348 15.15 -28.17 3.28
CA VAL A 348 14.28 -28.86 4.26
C VAL A 348 13.85 -30.18 3.62
N GLN A 349 14.23 -31.31 4.23
CA GLN A 349 14.06 -32.65 3.67
C GLN A 349 13.50 -33.62 4.72
N SER A 350 12.29 -34.13 4.50
CA SER A 350 11.69 -35.14 5.38
C SER A 350 12.27 -36.54 5.24
N ASN A 351 12.85 -36.84 4.08
CA ASN A 351 13.44 -38.14 3.77
C ASN A 351 14.90 -37.94 3.37
N ILE A 352 15.74 -38.95 3.62
CA ILE A 352 17.15 -38.91 3.22
C ILE A 352 17.22 -38.69 1.71
N ASN A 353 17.89 -37.62 1.30
CA ASN A 353 18.09 -37.27 -0.10
C ASN A 353 19.59 -37.22 -0.41
N LYS A 354 19.96 -37.59 -1.64
CA LYS A 354 21.35 -37.58 -2.10
C LYS A 354 21.62 -36.26 -2.82
N LEU A 355 22.61 -35.51 -2.33
CA LEU A 355 23.15 -34.31 -2.95
C LEU A 355 24.51 -34.65 -3.58
N THR A 356 24.60 -34.60 -4.89
CA THR A 356 25.84 -34.78 -5.64
C THR A 356 26.39 -33.41 -6.02
N ILE A 357 27.58 -33.05 -5.55
CA ILE A 357 28.26 -31.80 -5.87
C ILE A 357 29.39 -32.12 -6.83
N LYS A 358 29.31 -31.59 -8.05
CA LYS A 358 30.36 -31.66 -9.06
C LYS A 358 31.11 -30.33 -9.11
N CYS A 359 32.40 -30.34 -8.83
CA CYS A 359 33.30 -29.19 -8.94
C CYS A 359 34.40 -29.56 -9.95
N ASP A 360 34.44 -28.90 -11.11
CA ASP A 360 35.37 -29.27 -12.18
C ASP A 360 35.29 -30.78 -12.51
N ASP A 361 36.31 -31.57 -12.12
CA ASP A 361 36.36 -33.04 -12.27
C ASP A 361 36.03 -33.82 -10.99
N ASP A 362 35.95 -33.15 -9.84
CA ASP A 362 35.64 -33.79 -8.56
C ASP A 362 34.14 -33.92 -8.35
N ILE A 363 33.68 -35.14 -8.06
CA ILE A 363 32.29 -35.43 -7.73
C ILE A 363 32.24 -35.93 -6.29
N THR A 364 31.49 -35.22 -5.45
CA THR A 364 31.28 -35.59 -4.04
C THR A 364 29.80 -35.80 -3.77
N ASP A 365 29.48 -36.92 -3.12
CA ASP A 365 28.12 -37.26 -2.74
C ASP A 365 27.93 -37.06 -1.24
N ARG A 366 26.82 -36.41 -0.86
CA ARG A 366 26.42 -36.22 0.53
C ARG A 366 24.96 -36.59 0.72
N SER A 367 24.65 -37.25 1.82
CA SER A 367 23.27 -37.46 2.25
C SER A 367 22.80 -36.27 3.08
N ILE A 368 21.67 -35.68 2.70
CA ILE A 368 21.04 -34.55 3.40
C ILE A 368 19.68 -34.99 3.95
N ILE A 369 19.36 -34.54 5.16
CA ILE A 369 18.09 -34.76 5.83
C ILE A 369 17.83 -33.64 6.85
N GLY A 370 16.57 -33.38 7.16
CA GLY A 370 16.17 -32.31 8.06
C GLY A 370 16.37 -30.95 7.44
N THR A 371 16.75 -29.96 8.26
CA THR A 371 16.91 -28.58 7.84
C THR A 371 18.37 -28.15 7.95
N GLY A 372 18.90 -27.53 6.90
CA GLY A 372 20.28 -27.07 6.91
C GLY A 372 20.63 -26.15 5.75
N PHE A 373 21.91 -25.80 5.65
CA PHE A 373 22.44 -24.93 4.61
C PHE A 373 23.44 -25.67 3.73
N VAL A 374 23.35 -25.43 2.43
CA VAL A 374 24.36 -25.82 1.44
C VAL A 374 25.02 -24.56 0.91
N LYS A 375 26.35 -24.50 0.95
CA LYS A 375 27.14 -23.45 0.31
C LYS A 375 27.94 -24.07 -0.83
N LEU A 376 27.84 -23.51 -2.02
CA LEU A 376 28.62 -23.93 -3.19
C LEU A 376 29.62 -22.84 -3.60
N SER A 377 30.80 -23.25 -4.05
CA SER A 377 31.74 -22.37 -4.75
C SER A 377 31.30 -22.15 -6.21
N GLU A 378 31.84 -21.11 -6.84
CA GLU A 378 31.38 -20.63 -8.16
C GLU A 378 31.55 -21.66 -9.29
N ASN A 379 32.50 -22.58 -9.18
CA ASN A 379 32.75 -23.63 -10.18
C ASN A 379 32.01 -24.95 -9.91
N CYS A 380 31.15 -24.99 -8.88
CA CYS A 380 30.50 -26.21 -8.45
C CYS A 380 29.01 -26.23 -8.78
N ILE A 381 28.51 -27.37 -9.25
CA ILE A 381 27.10 -27.59 -9.52
C ILE A 381 26.58 -28.65 -8.55
N GLY A 382 25.50 -28.32 -7.83
CA GLY A 382 24.80 -29.27 -6.96
C GLY A 382 23.65 -29.94 -7.69
N TYR A 383 23.55 -31.26 -7.59
CA TYR A 383 22.47 -32.07 -8.14
C TYR A 383 21.73 -32.76 -7.00
N SER A 384 20.44 -32.49 -6.90
CA SER A 384 19.50 -33.16 -6.00
C SER A 384 18.41 -33.84 -6.83
N LYS A 385 17.63 -34.72 -6.21
CA LYS A 385 16.52 -35.44 -6.86
C LYS A 385 15.55 -34.51 -7.60
N THR A 386 15.31 -33.31 -7.09
CA THR A 386 14.27 -32.39 -7.56
C THR A 386 14.79 -31.08 -8.15
N ILE A 387 16.06 -30.73 -7.94
CA ILE A 387 16.63 -29.44 -8.35
C ILE A 387 18.12 -29.54 -8.67
N GLN A 388 18.57 -28.67 -9.56
CA GLN A 388 19.98 -28.39 -9.82
C GLN A 388 20.34 -27.00 -9.28
N LEU A 389 21.41 -26.92 -8.50
CA LEU A 389 21.90 -25.71 -7.85
C LEU A 389 23.02 -25.11 -8.70
N HIS A 390 22.74 -23.95 -9.29
CA HIS A 390 23.72 -23.18 -10.06
C HIS A 390 24.20 -21.97 -9.25
N PRO A 391 25.49 -21.88 -8.91
CA PRO A 391 26.07 -20.69 -8.31
C PRO A 391 26.11 -19.55 -9.31
N THR A 392 26.09 -18.33 -8.78
CA THR A 392 26.25 -17.08 -9.52
C THR A 392 27.53 -16.42 -9.02
N SER A 393 28.28 -15.76 -9.90
CA SER A 393 29.41 -14.93 -9.47
C SER A 393 28.85 -13.84 -8.53
N SER A 394 29.21 -13.92 -7.25
CA SER A 394 28.60 -13.05 -6.24
C SER A 394 29.66 -12.56 -5.27
N TYR A 395 29.66 -11.25 -5.04
CA TYR A 395 30.51 -10.63 -4.04
C TYR A 395 30.16 -11.17 -2.65
N SER A 396 31.15 -11.72 -1.96
CA SER A 396 30.97 -12.21 -0.59
C SER A 396 30.96 -11.03 0.38
N PHE A 397 29.78 -10.60 0.81
CA PHE A 397 29.66 -9.70 1.94
C PHE A 397 29.70 -10.49 3.26
N ILE A 398 30.60 -10.10 4.17
CA ILE A 398 30.64 -10.63 5.53
C ILE A 398 29.67 -9.78 6.36
N ILE A 399 28.47 -10.32 6.60
CA ILE A 399 27.55 -9.73 7.58
C ILE A 399 27.95 -10.30 8.94
N LYS A 400 28.50 -9.46 9.82
CA LYS A 400 28.69 -9.83 11.23
C LYS A 400 27.30 -9.88 11.85
N SER A 401 26.82 -11.06 12.25
CA SER A 401 25.71 -11.15 13.20
C SER A 401 26.27 -10.85 14.58
N PRO A 402 25.85 -9.78 15.26
CA PRO A 402 26.35 -9.46 16.59
C PRO A 402 25.57 -10.20 17.71
N LEU A 403 24.62 -11.06 17.36
CA LEU A 403 23.83 -11.83 18.32
C LEU A 403 24.07 -13.33 18.16
N ASP A 404 24.34 -13.96 19.30
CA ASP A 404 24.39 -15.41 19.48
C ASP A 404 23.01 -15.86 19.99
N ILE A 405 22.15 -16.30 19.06
CA ILE A 405 20.81 -16.80 19.39
C ILE A 405 20.92 -18.32 19.58
N ASN A 406 21.07 -18.74 20.83
CA ASN A 406 21.04 -20.15 21.22
C ASN A 406 19.65 -20.50 21.78
N PHE A 407 18.64 -20.44 20.93
CA PHE A 407 17.26 -20.80 21.25
C PHE A 407 16.81 -21.98 20.38
N ASP A 408 16.32 -23.05 21.02
CA ASP A 408 15.74 -24.20 20.34
C ASP A 408 14.22 -24.20 20.51
N ILE A 409 13.50 -23.89 19.41
CA ILE A 409 12.04 -23.90 19.38
C ILE A 409 11.44 -25.26 19.73
N THR A 410 12.15 -26.35 19.47
CA THR A 410 11.64 -27.71 19.71
C THR A 410 11.66 -28.11 21.18
N ALA A 411 12.46 -27.41 21.99
CA ALA A 411 12.54 -27.60 23.44
C ALA A 411 11.55 -26.69 24.21
N ASP A 412 10.90 -25.75 23.53
CA ASP A 412 9.99 -24.78 24.14
C ASP A 412 8.62 -25.38 24.48
N ASP A 413 7.94 -24.85 25.49
CA ASP A 413 6.62 -25.28 25.95
C ASP A 413 5.55 -25.26 24.84
N CYS A 414 5.66 -24.33 23.88
CA CYS A 414 4.74 -24.26 22.74
C CYS A 414 4.76 -25.52 21.86
N CYS A 415 5.92 -26.15 21.79
CA CYS A 415 6.32 -26.97 20.65
C CYS A 415 7.07 -28.23 21.09
N ASN A 416 7.04 -28.53 22.39
CA ASN A 416 7.65 -29.70 22.98
C ASN A 416 6.98 -31.01 22.49
N LYS A 417 7.70 -32.13 22.67
CA LYS A 417 7.26 -33.47 22.22
C LYS A 417 5.90 -33.88 22.78
N GLU A 418 5.60 -33.47 24.01
CA GLU A 418 4.38 -33.89 24.71
C GLU A 418 3.14 -33.13 24.22
N THR A 419 3.23 -31.82 24.07
CA THR A 419 2.20 -30.95 23.50
C THR A 419 1.97 -31.30 22.04
N PHE A 420 3.05 -31.55 21.28
CA PHE A 420 2.97 -31.95 19.88
C PHE A 420 2.25 -33.29 19.68
N ASN A 421 2.58 -34.31 20.48
CA ASN A 421 1.94 -35.63 20.39
C ASN A 421 0.43 -35.58 20.66
N LYS A 422 -0.04 -34.58 21.43
CA LYS A 422 -1.48 -34.32 21.63
C LYS A 422 -2.12 -33.66 20.41
N THR A 423 -1.40 -32.79 19.70
CA THR A 423 -1.90 -32.09 18.49
C THR A 423 -1.76 -32.90 17.19
N LEU A 424 -0.85 -33.87 17.14
CA LEU A 424 -0.58 -34.70 15.96
C LEU A 424 -1.81 -35.41 15.36
N PRO A 425 -2.77 -35.96 16.15
CA PRO A 425 -3.99 -36.57 15.60
C PRO A 425 -4.88 -35.60 14.82
N HIS A 426 -4.70 -34.30 15.02
CA HIS A 426 -5.51 -33.24 14.42
C HIS A 426 -4.85 -32.61 13.18
N LEU A 427 -3.58 -32.94 12.90
CA LEU A 427 -2.84 -32.42 11.76
C LEU A 427 -2.97 -33.35 10.56
N SER A 428 -3.42 -32.82 9.44
CA SER A 428 -3.41 -33.56 8.17
C SER A 428 -1.98 -33.61 7.60
N PRO A 429 -1.53 -34.77 7.08
CA PRO A 429 -0.22 -34.87 6.45
C PRO A 429 -0.17 -34.02 5.18
N ILE A 430 0.79 -33.10 5.11
CA ILE A 430 1.01 -32.19 3.99
C ILE A 430 2.17 -32.73 3.14
N SER A 431 2.02 -32.71 1.82
CA SER A 431 3.15 -32.93 0.90
C SER A 431 3.56 -31.59 0.29
N LEU A 432 4.71 -31.07 0.69
CA LEU A 432 5.26 -29.82 0.19
C LEU A 432 6.47 -30.11 -0.70
N SER A 433 6.34 -29.86 -2.00
CA SER A 433 7.45 -29.94 -2.95
C SER A 433 7.46 -28.73 -3.87
N LYS A 434 8.64 -28.22 -4.22
CA LYS A 434 8.84 -27.06 -5.11
C LYS A 434 8.21 -25.75 -4.62
N ILE A 435 8.11 -25.57 -3.30
CA ILE A 435 7.54 -24.38 -2.66
C ILE A 435 8.66 -23.53 -2.07
N ASN A 436 8.55 -22.20 -2.17
CA ASN A 436 9.49 -21.28 -1.53
C ASN A 436 9.08 -21.07 -0.06
N LEU A 437 10.04 -21.11 0.88
CA LEU A 437 9.82 -20.81 2.30
C LEU A 437 9.04 -19.49 2.54
N ASP A 438 9.22 -18.46 1.72
CA ASP A 438 8.48 -17.20 1.84
C ASP A 438 6.95 -17.40 1.78
N SER A 439 6.48 -18.40 1.03
CA SER A 439 5.05 -18.69 0.89
C SER A 439 4.46 -19.42 2.10
N LEU A 440 5.29 -20.02 2.96
CA LEU A 440 4.82 -20.65 4.20
C LEU A 440 4.24 -19.62 5.18
N ARG A 441 4.60 -18.34 5.05
CA ARG A 441 3.97 -17.23 5.77
C ARG A 441 2.46 -17.16 5.54
N TYR A 442 2.00 -17.49 4.33
CA TYR A 442 0.59 -17.43 3.96
C TYR A 442 -0.12 -18.77 4.08
N ALA A 443 0.60 -19.88 3.89
CA ALA A 443 0.04 -21.23 3.99
C ALA A 443 -0.50 -21.54 5.40
N SER A 444 0.07 -20.92 6.43
CA SER A 444 -0.40 -21.01 7.81
C SER A 444 -1.84 -20.51 8.00
N HIS A 445 -2.30 -19.50 7.25
CA HIS A 445 -3.69 -19.00 7.38
C HIS A 445 -4.75 -20.04 6.98
N GLN A 446 -4.44 -20.91 6.02
CA GLN A 446 -5.34 -22.02 5.68
C GLN A 446 -5.39 -23.07 6.80
N MET A 447 -4.30 -23.23 7.55
CA MET A 447 -4.25 -24.10 8.72
C MET A 447 -5.01 -23.51 9.92
N ASP A 448 -4.97 -22.18 10.12
CA ASP A 448 -5.75 -21.50 11.17
C ASP A 448 -7.27 -21.65 10.98
N ASN A 449 -7.74 -21.58 9.73
CA ASN A 449 -9.15 -21.81 9.43
C ASN A 449 -9.55 -23.26 9.73
N LEU A 450 -8.67 -24.22 9.44
CA LEU A 450 -8.89 -25.63 9.75
C LEU A 450 -8.89 -25.89 11.26
N GLU A 451 -7.97 -25.27 12.00
CA GLU A 451 -7.88 -25.39 13.46
C GLU A 451 -9.10 -24.76 14.16
N ASN A 452 -9.59 -23.63 13.65
CA ASN A 452 -10.83 -23.01 14.12
C ASN A 452 -12.08 -23.89 13.83
N GLU A 453 -12.13 -24.57 12.68
CA GLU A 453 -13.18 -25.54 12.39
C GLU A 453 -13.11 -26.77 13.31
N ILE A 454 -11.91 -27.26 13.61
CA ILE A 454 -11.71 -28.40 14.53
C ILE A 454 -12.09 -28.02 15.97
N ASN A 455 -11.68 -26.87 16.46
CA ASN A 455 -12.06 -26.36 17.78
C ASN A 455 -13.57 -26.17 17.91
N ARG A 456 -14.24 -25.78 16.82
CA ARG A 456 -15.70 -25.70 16.74
C ARG A 456 -16.37 -27.07 16.82
N ILE A 457 -15.80 -28.10 16.22
CA ILE A 457 -16.30 -29.49 16.30
C ILE A 457 -16.10 -30.07 17.71
N GLN A 458 -14.99 -29.74 18.36
CA GLN A 458 -14.63 -30.28 19.67
C GLN A 458 -15.40 -29.61 20.82
N ASN A 459 -15.78 -28.33 20.66
CA ASN A 459 -16.55 -27.55 21.62
C ASN A 459 -18.06 -27.45 21.29
N GLU A 460 -18.61 -28.35 20.46
CA GLU A 460 -20.06 -28.41 20.30
C GLU A 460 -20.72 -28.73 21.65
N SER A 461 -21.54 -27.79 22.14
CA SER A 461 -22.25 -27.95 23.41
C SER A 461 -23.03 -29.27 23.46
N HIS A 462 -23.01 -29.95 24.61
CA HIS A 462 -23.63 -31.26 24.84
C HIS A 462 -25.12 -31.32 24.41
N ILE A 463 -25.78 -30.17 24.37
CA ILE A 463 -27.17 -29.98 23.95
C ILE A 463 -27.35 -30.23 22.44
N VAL A 464 -26.39 -29.85 21.61
CA VAL A 464 -26.44 -30.05 20.14
C VAL A 464 -26.18 -31.51 19.80
N LYS A 465 -25.20 -32.13 20.48
CA LYS A 465 -24.79 -33.52 20.23
C LYS A 465 -25.86 -34.56 20.58
N TYR A 466 -26.66 -34.29 21.62
CA TYR A 466 -27.75 -35.18 22.06
C TYR A 466 -29.15 -34.60 21.83
N GLY A 467 -29.27 -33.51 21.06
CA GLY A 467 -30.55 -32.82 20.85
C GLY A 467 -31.64 -33.71 20.26
N THR A 468 -31.26 -34.68 19.42
CA THR A 468 -32.19 -35.67 18.86
C THR A 468 -32.75 -36.61 19.94
N TYR A 469 -31.94 -37.03 20.93
CA TYR A 469 -32.38 -37.86 22.04
C TYR A 469 -33.27 -37.11 23.04
N TYR A 470 -32.97 -35.83 23.31
CA TYR A 470 -33.86 -35.00 24.13
C TYR A 470 -35.19 -34.74 23.45
N SER A 471 -35.18 -34.50 22.14
CA SER A 471 -36.39 -34.32 21.34
C SER A 471 -37.26 -35.58 21.36
N THR A 472 -36.70 -36.77 21.13
CA THR A 472 -37.47 -38.03 21.20
C THR A 472 -38.03 -38.30 22.61
N PHE A 473 -37.27 -38.02 23.67
CA PHE A 473 -37.77 -38.14 25.04
C PHE A 473 -38.95 -37.21 25.32
N THR A 474 -38.92 -35.96 24.82
CA THR A 474 -40.05 -35.03 24.97
C THR A 474 -41.31 -35.51 24.24
N TYR A 475 -41.17 -36.10 23.05
CA TYR A 475 -42.31 -36.69 22.34
C TYR A 475 -42.92 -37.88 23.09
N ILE A 476 -42.11 -38.74 23.71
CA ILE A 476 -42.59 -39.86 24.54
C ILE A 476 -43.33 -39.33 25.77
N LEU A 477 -42.82 -38.27 26.40
CA LEU A 477 -43.45 -37.69 27.59
C LEU A 477 -44.80 -37.03 27.26
N ILE A 478 -44.89 -36.36 26.10
CA ILE A 478 -46.13 -35.77 25.59
C ILE A 478 -47.15 -36.87 25.26
N THR A 479 -46.76 -37.96 24.59
CA THR A 479 -47.69 -39.06 24.27
C THR A 479 -48.20 -39.77 25.53
N CYS A 480 -47.34 -39.96 26.55
CA CYS A 480 -47.78 -40.46 27.86
C CYS A 480 -48.78 -39.52 28.54
N LEU A 481 -48.58 -38.20 28.49
CA LEU A 481 -49.53 -37.23 29.02
C LEU A 481 -50.88 -37.26 28.27
N PHE A 482 -50.85 -37.38 26.94
CA PHE A 482 -52.07 -37.53 26.15
C PHE A 482 -52.82 -38.82 26.52
N LEU A 483 -52.12 -39.95 26.64
CA LEU A 483 -52.72 -41.22 27.06
C LEU A 483 -53.31 -41.13 28.48
N PHE A 484 -52.65 -40.44 29.40
CA PHE A 484 -53.17 -40.18 30.75
C PHE A 484 -54.43 -39.31 30.73
N CYS A 485 -54.45 -38.25 29.91
CA CYS A 485 -55.63 -37.42 29.70
C CYS A 485 -56.79 -38.22 29.10
N PHE A 486 -56.54 -39.05 28.08
CA PHE A 486 -57.53 -39.96 27.52
C PHE A 486 -58.05 -40.97 28.54
N PHE A 487 -57.19 -41.53 29.39
CA PHE A 487 -57.59 -42.42 30.47
C PHE A 487 -58.50 -41.72 31.50
N LYS A 488 -58.16 -40.48 31.89
CA LYS A 488 -59.03 -39.67 32.76
C LYS A 488 -60.37 -39.33 32.10
N LEU A 489 -60.38 -38.96 30.82
CA LEU A 489 -61.60 -38.70 30.05
C LEU A 489 -62.46 -39.96 29.94
N TYR A 490 -61.86 -41.11 29.66
CA TYR A 490 -62.55 -42.41 29.61
C TYR A 490 -63.16 -42.77 30.97
N LYS A 491 -62.43 -42.55 32.08
CA LYS A 491 -62.95 -42.75 33.45
C LYS A 491 -64.10 -41.80 33.77
N CYS A 492 -64.03 -40.53 33.35
CA CYS A 492 -65.15 -39.58 33.46
C CYS A 492 -66.37 -39.98 32.62
N TYR A 493 -66.16 -40.53 31.41
CA TYR A 493 -67.24 -41.00 30.53
C TYR A 493 -67.92 -42.26 31.08
N LYS A 494 -67.15 -43.18 31.69
CA LYS A 494 -67.68 -44.38 32.34
C LYS A 494 -68.47 -44.04 33.61
N ASN A 495 -68.02 -43.05 34.39
CA ASN A 495 -68.76 -42.56 35.57
C ASN A 495 -70.01 -41.72 35.22
N ARG A 496 -70.13 -41.19 34.00
CA ARG A 496 -71.37 -40.56 33.51
C ARG A 496 -72.41 -41.55 32.98
N LYS A 497 -72.05 -42.81 32.76
CA LYS A 497 -72.97 -43.89 32.32
C LYS A 497 -73.56 -44.75 33.46
N ILE A 498 -73.27 -44.43 34.72
CA ILE A 498 -73.72 -45.19 35.91
C ILE A 498 -74.61 -44.37 36.86
N ASN A 499 -74.93 -43.10 36.54
CA ASN A 499 -75.95 -42.36 37.29
C ASN A 499 -76.96 -41.76 36.31
N ASP A 500 -77.96 -42.57 35.94
CA ASP A 500 -79.23 -42.09 35.44
C ASP A 500 -80.36 -42.92 36.10
N SER A 501 -81.30 -42.21 36.72
CA SER A 501 -82.44 -42.64 37.58
C SER A 501 -82.12 -43.13 39.03
N GLY A 502 -82.61 -42.53 40.12
CA GLY A 502 -83.48 -41.36 40.27
C GLY A 502 -83.75 -40.97 41.75
N CYS A 503 -84.27 -39.76 41.90
CA CYS A 503 -85.12 -39.23 42.99
C CYS A 503 -84.56 -39.08 44.43
N CYS A 504 -84.45 -37.82 44.89
CA CYS A 504 -85.32 -37.31 45.97
C CYS A 504 -85.23 -35.79 46.10
N ILE A 505 -86.41 -35.18 46.14
CA ILE A 505 -86.71 -33.77 46.40
C ILE A 505 -86.39 -33.41 47.86
N GLN A 506 -85.80 -32.25 48.10
CA GLN A 506 -86.15 -31.42 49.26
C GLN A 506 -85.98 -29.93 48.94
N ILE A 507 -87.13 -29.26 48.86
CA ILE A 507 -87.31 -27.81 48.90
C ILE A 507 -87.03 -27.35 50.34
N PHE A 508 -86.26 -26.28 50.55
CA PHE A 508 -86.67 -25.06 51.28
C PHE A 508 -85.52 -24.02 51.31
N ASN A 509 -85.86 -22.82 50.81
CA ASN A 509 -85.53 -21.47 51.32
C ASN A 509 -84.22 -21.25 52.10
N GLN A 510 -83.44 -20.24 51.73
CA GLN A 510 -83.62 -18.85 52.21
C GLN A 510 -82.56 -17.91 51.64
N CYS A 511 -83.03 -16.70 51.27
CA CYS A 511 -82.21 -15.51 51.11
C CYS A 511 -81.57 -15.09 52.44
N ASN A 512 -80.29 -14.69 52.44
CA ASN A 512 -79.77 -13.43 52.98
C ASN A 512 -78.23 -13.44 52.88
N ASN A 513 -77.59 -12.54 52.13
CA ASN A 513 -77.29 -11.14 52.45
C ASN A 513 -76.55 -10.93 53.80
N HIS A 514 -75.25 -10.67 53.73
CA HIS A 514 -74.51 -9.50 54.25
C HIS A 514 -73.05 -9.92 54.52
N LYS A 515 -72.06 -9.36 53.80
CA LYS A 515 -71.36 -8.08 54.05
C LYS A 515 -70.51 -8.11 55.33
N LYS A 516 -69.28 -7.63 55.19
CA LYS A 516 -68.36 -7.09 56.21
C LYS A 516 -67.51 -8.12 56.98
N ILE A 517 -66.25 -7.87 57.39
CA ILE A 517 -65.20 -6.87 57.17
C ILE A 517 -64.02 -7.37 58.05
N VAL A 518 -62.77 -7.21 57.58
CA VAL A 518 -61.56 -6.85 58.36
C VAL A 518 -61.11 -7.74 59.56
N LYS A 519 -59.95 -8.39 59.36
CA LYS A 519 -58.71 -8.29 60.18
C LYS A 519 -58.86 -8.12 61.72
N ARG A 520 -58.35 -9.07 62.52
CA ARG A 520 -57.04 -9.00 63.26
C ARG A 520 -56.94 -9.97 64.47
N LYS A 521 -55.77 -10.66 64.49
CA LYS A 521 -54.78 -10.84 65.59
C LYS A 521 -54.92 -11.95 66.66
N SER A 522 -53.74 -12.58 66.82
CA SER A 522 -53.09 -13.10 68.04
C SER A 522 -53.49 -14.53 68.42
N LYS A 523 -52.64 -15.43 68.96
CA LYS A 523 -51.23 -15.42 69.41
C LYS A 523 -50.89 -16.89 69.81
N TYR A 524 -49.60 -17.20 70.04
CA TYR A 524 -49.00 -18.40 70.70
C TYR A 524 -48.84 -19.68 69.85
N SER A 525 -47.61 -20.11 69.47
CA SER A 525 -46.52 -20.84 70.21
C SER A 525 -46.73 -22.37 70.13
N ASN A 526 -45.81 -23.27 69.75
CA ASN A 526 -44.37 -23.54 69.98
C ASN A 526 -43.83 -24.31 68.74
N SER A 527 -42.55 -24.55 68.41
CA SER A 527 -41.24 -24.54 69.09
C SER A 527 -40.06 -24.69 68.07
N ILE A 528 -38.97 -23.94 68.32
CA ILE A 528 -37.50 -24.28 68.29
C ILE A 528 -36.83 -24.52 66.90
N GLU A 529 -35.98 -23.63 66.33
CA GLU A 529 -34.56 -23.17 66.61
C GLU A 529 -33.55 -23.91 65.66
N MET A 530 -32.50 -23.33 65.03
CA MET A 530 -31.51 -22.30 65.42
C MET A 530 -30.85 -21.57 64.20
N THR A 531 -30.72 -20.24 64.30
CA THR A 531 -29.63 -19.26 63.91
C THR A 531 -28.97 -19.33 62.50
N ASP A 532 -29.02 -18.33 61.58
CA ASP A 532 -28.65 -16.87 61.56
C ASP A 532 -27.19 -16.56 61.98
N ILE A 533 -26.40 -15.78 61.22
CA ILE A 533 -26.34 -14.29 61.11
C ILE A 533 -25.63 -13.94 59.77
N SER A 534 -26.21 -13.27 58.76
CA SER A 534 -26.54 -11.84 58.56
C SER A 534 -25.33 -10.89 58.67
N SER A 535 -25.12 -9.86 57.85
CA SER A 535 -26.00 -8.83 57.25
C SER A 535 -25.24 -8.20 56.08
N GLY A 536 -25.85 -7.83 54.94
CA GLY A 536 -26.80 -6.72 54.76
C GLY A 536 -25.99 -5.51 54.26
N SER A 537 -26.31 -4.77 53.19
CA SER A 537 -27.59 -4.26 52.70
C SER A 537 -27.33 -3.56 51.36
N ASP A 538 -28.12 -3.84 50.33
CA ASP A 538 -29.15 -2.92 49.73
C ASP A 538 -28.55 -1.99 48.64
N ASP A 539 -29.17 -1.69 47.50
CA ASP A 539 -30.44 -2.12 46.91
C ASP A 539 -30.45 -1.77 45.40
N ASP A 540 -31.11 -2.64 44.63
CA ASP A 540 -32.07 -2.44 43.54
C ASP A 540 -31.84 -1.63 42.22
N LYS A 541 -31.77 -2.44 41.12
CA LYS A 541 -32.69 -2.57 39.94
C LYS A 541 -32.89 -1.37 38.97
N LYS A 542 -33.11 -1.48 37.63
CA LYS A 542 -33.43 -2.51 36.60
C LYS A 542 -33.23 -1.82 35.19
N SER A 543 -32.56 -2.40 34.18
CA SER A 543 -33.07 -3.11 32.96
C SER A 543 -34.25 -2.41 32.20
N VAL A 544 -34.39 -2.30 30.86
CA VAL A 544 -33.83 -3.02 29.69
C VAL A 544 -34.47 -2.48 28.35
N LYS A 545 -33.73 -2.60 27.24
CA LYS A 545 -34.07 -2.84 25.79
C LYS A 545 -34.93 -1.91 24.88
N SER A 546 -34.32 -1.70 23.69
CA SER A 546 -34.75 -1.92 22.28
C SER A 546 -35.73 -1.00 21.52
N LEU A 547 -35.18 -0.34 20.48
CA LEU A 547 -35.56 -0.20 19.03
C LEU A 547 -36.89 -0.85 18.54
N PRO A 548 -37.57 -0.36 17.46
CA PRO A 548 -36.96 -0.16 16.11
C PRO A 548 -37.58 0.87 15.11
N ALA A 549 -36.82 1.08 14.00
CA ALA A 549 -37.20 1.28 12.57
C ALA A 549 -38.11 2.44 12.07
N PHE A 550 -37.66 3.19 11.04
CA PHE A 550 -38.14 3.15 9.62
C PHE A 550 -37.63 4.34 8.74
N HIS A 551 -37.05 3.98 7.59
CA HIS A 551 -37.03 4.56 6.22
C HIS A 551 -37.42 6.03 5.84
N LEU A 552 -36.68 6.46 4.78
CA LEU A 552 -37.04 7.22 3.55
C LEU A 552 -36.72 8.73 3.41
N ASN A 553 -35.72 8.96 2.54
CA ASN A 553 -35.69 9.82 1.34
C ASN A 553 -35.93 11.36 1.36
N HIS A 554 -34.92 12.01 0.77
CA HIS A 554 -34.93 13.07 -0.26
C HIS A 554 -35.07 14.57 0.09
N LYS A 555 -34.00 15.27 -0.32
CA LYS A 555 -33.94 16.56 -1.06
C LYS A 555 -34.25 17.89 -0.35
N SER A 556 -33.15 18.63 -0.15
CA SER A 556 -32.79 19.87 -0.86
C SER A 556 -33.02 21.24 -0.20
N TYR A 557 -31.97 22.05 -0.40
CA TYR A 557 -31.87 23.52 -0.49
C TYR A 557 -31.64 24.38 0.77
N ASP A 558 -30.42 24.97 0.76
CA ASP A 558 -29.98 26.33 1.12
C ASP A 558 -30.62 27.07 2.30
N THR A 559 -29.77 27.56 3.22
CA THR A 559 -29.36 28.98 3.23
C THR A 559 -28.38 29.31 4.38
N LEU A 560 -27.33 30.05 4.02
CA LEU A 560 -26.53 31.03 4.78
C LEU A 560 -26.56 31.03 6.33
N LYS A 561 -25.35 31.05 6.93
CA LYS A 561 -24.88 32.22 7.70
C LYS A 561 -23.37 32.23 7.96
N LYS A 562 -22.75 33.34 7.52
CA LYS A 562 -21.48 33.91 7.97
C LYS A 562 -21.43 34.03 9.50
N VAL A 563 -20.28 33.71 10.10
CA VAL A 563 -19.80 34.35 11.33
C VAL A 563 -18.30 34.59 11.19
N ASP A 564 -17.93 35.86 11.12
CA ASP A 564 -16.58 36.38 11.34
C ASP A 564 -16.27 36.33 12.85
N PHE A 565 -15.05 35.94 13.25
CA PHE A 565 -14.49 36.29 14.56
C PHE A 565 -12.99 36.61 14.46
N VAL A 566 -12.72 37.91 14.29
CA VAL A 566 -11.81 38.77 15.07
C VAL A 566 -10.51 38.17 15.64
N ARG A 567 -9.40 38.73 15.12
CA ARG A 567 -8.07 38.95 15.70
C ARG A 567 -8.00 39.00 17.24
N SER A 568 -7.02 38.29 17.80
CA SER A 568 -6.40 38.66 19.08
C SER A 568 -4.89 38.50 18.98
N ASN A 569 -4.20 39.65 18.97
CA ASN A 569 -2.77 39.78 19.24
C ASN A 569 -2.46 39.28 20.66
N ARG A 570 -1.51 38.36 20.81
CA ARG A 570 -0.70 38.28 22.03
C ARG A 570 0.75 37.99 21.68
N ASN A 571 1.57 38.99 21.97
CA ASN A 571 3.01 38.91 22.17
C ASN A 571 3.35 37.78 23.13
N LEU A 572 4.38 37.01 22.82
CA LEU A 572 5.19 36.30 23.80
C LEU A 572 6.64 36.32 23.30
N ASN A 573 7.43 37.14 23.99
CA ASN A 573 8.88 37.03 24.06
C ASN A 573 9.22 35.67 24.67
N PHE A 574 10.09 34.90 24.03
CA PHE A 574 11.32 34.29 24.57
C PHE A 574 12.11 33.64 23.43
#